data_AF-A0A3A9KMG8-F1
#
_entry.id   AF-A0A3A9KMG8-F1
#
_cell.length_a   1.000
_cell.length_b   1.000
_cell.length_c   1.000
_cell.angle_alpha   90.00
_cell.angle_beta   90.00
_cell.angle_gamma   90.00
#
_symmetry.space_group_name_H-M   'P 1'
#
loop_
_entity.id
_entity.type
_entity.pdbx_description
1 polymer ?
#
loop_
_entity_poly.entity_id
_entity_poly.type
_entity_poly.pdbx_seq_one_letter_code
_entity_poly.pdbx_strand_id
1 'polypeptide(L)'
;MTRKINFEKLNRVIKCPHCDNEEILGDICHVCNLPTVNKCSGFDKKYLQDIYDGPWLTFEKSCGKILPTNARYCYSCNSTSTFIECGHLVHHEEEMEYLKGLDANKERTPLNRDDYNELSSIGLIGNQNY
;
A
#
# COMPACT_ATOMS: atom_id res chain seq x y z
N MET A 1 -4.60 11.83 1.80
CA MET A 1 -5.14 11.06 0.65
C MET A 1 -4.41 9.72 0.61
N THR A 2 -5.05 8.65 1.04
CA THR A 2 -4.45 7.30 1.00
C THR A 2 -4.61 6.76 -0.41
N ARG A 3 -3.52 6.70 -1.18
CA ARG A 3 -3.55 6.30 -2.60
C ARG A 3 -3.57 4.77 -2.70
N LYS A 4 -4.52 4.25 -3.48
CA LYS A 4 -4.76 2.82 -3.67
C LYS A 4 -3.66 2.25 -4.58
N ILE A 5 -2.80 1.38 -4.07
CA ILE A 5 -1.70 0.81 -4.84
C ILE A 5 -2.15 -0.51 -5.50
N ASN A 6 -2.02 -0.63 -6.82
CA ASN A 6 -2.31 -1.87 -7.56
C ASN A 6 -1.05 -2.76 -7.60
N PHE A 7 -1.18 -4.00 -7.13
CA PHE A 7 -0.09 -4.98 -7.06
C PHE A 7 -0.37 -6.16 -7.98
N GLU A 8 0.44 -6.35 -9.02
CA GLU A 8 0.45 -7.60 -9.81
C GLU A 8 1.66 -8.48 -9.48
N LYS A 9 2.77 -7.87 -9.08
CA LYS A 9 3.95 -8.57 -8.54
C LYS A 9 4.05 -8.30 -7.05
N LEU A 10 4.26 -9.36 -6.26
CA LEU A 10 4.26 -9.33 -4.80
C LEU A 10 5.20 -8.30 -4.16
N ASN A 11 6.15 -7.74 -4.91
CA ASN A 11 7.17 -6.80 -4.42
C ASN A 11 7.30 -5.50 -5.26
N ARG A 12 6.47 -5.29 -6.29
CA ARG A 12 6.65 -4.19 -7.25
C ARG A 12 5.32 -3.50 -7.56
N VAL A 13 5.34 -2.18 -7.69
CA VAL A 13 4.22 -1.39 -8.23
C VAL A 13 4.28 -1.37 -9.76
N ILE A 14 3.12 -1.59 -10.40
CA ILE A 14 2.97 -1.48 -11.86
C ILE A 14 2.66 -0.06 -12.32
N LYS A 15 2.13 0.75 -11.40
CA LYS A 15 1.79 2.16 -11.58
C LYS A 15 2.35 2.92 -10.39
N CYS A 16 3.06 4.01 -10.64
CA CYS A 16 3.64 4.80 -9.56
C CYS A 16 2.51 5.41 -8.70
N PRO A 17 2.40 5.09 -7.41
CA PRO A 17 1.33 5.63 -6.58
C PRO A 17 1.54 7.12 -6.25
N HIS A 18 2.64 7.74 -6.68
CA HIS A 18 2.90 9.15 -6.44
C HIS A 18 2.50 10.05 -7.60
N CYS A 19 2.86 9.67 -8.84
CA CYS A 19 2.66 10.47 -10.05
C CYS A 19 1.82 9.78 -11.11
N ASP A 20 1.24 8.61 -10.79
CA ASP A 20 0.41 7.81 -11.70
C ASP A 20 1.10 7.36 -13.00
N ASN A 21 2.44 7.45 -13.09
CA ASN A 21 3.19 6.93 -14.21
C ASN A 21 3.00 5.41 -14.36
N GLU A 22 2.57 4.97 -15.54
CA GLU A 22 2.28 3.56 -15.88
C GLU A 22 3.47 2.89 -16.57
N GLU A 23 4.46 3.66 -17.04
CA GLU A 23 5.68 3.13 -17.65
C GLU A 23 6.80 3.07 -16.59
N ILE A 24 7.08 1.90 -16.04
CA ILE A 24 8.12 1.72 -15.02
C ILE A 24 9.37 1.07 -15.62
N LEU A 25 10.48 1.80 -15.59
CA LEU A 25 11.79 1.34 -16.07
C LEU A 25 12.71 1.13 -14.86
N GLY A 26 13.02 -0.12 -14.53
CA GLY A 26 13.90 -0.46 -13.39
C GLY A 26 13.18 -0.41 -12.03
N ASP A 27 13.93 -0.16 -10.96
CA ASP A 27 13.45 -0.24 -9.57
C ASP A 27 13.07 1.13 -8.96
N ILE A 28 13.08 2.17 -9.79
CA ILE A 28 12.75 3.54 -9.45
C ILE A 28 11.81 4.07 -10.54
N CYS A 29 10.88 4.95 -10.18
CA CYS A 29 10.05 5.64 -11.14
C CYS A 29 10.90 6.72 -11.84
N HIS A 30 11.12 6.61 -13.15
CA HIS A 30 11.92 7.57 -13.90
C HIS A 30 11.27 8.96 -14.04
N VAL A 31 10.03 9.15 -13.57
CA VAL A 31 9.33 10.45 -13.56
C VAL A 31 9.49 11.19 -12.24
N CYS A 32 9.32 10.51 -11.10
CA CYS A 32 9.32 11.15 -9.79
C CYS A 32 10.42 10.64 -8.83
N ASN A 33 11.31 9.77 -9.32
CA ASN A 33 12.44 9.22 -8.60
C ASN A 33 12.12 8.41 -7.32
N LEU A 34 10.87 7.94 -7.18
CA LEU A 34 10.48 7.11 -6.03
C LEU A 34 10.62 5.60 -6.29
N PRO A 35 10.94 4.79 -5.26
CA PRO A 35 11.13 3.34 -5.41
C PRO A 35 9.88 2.63 -5.94
N THR A 36 10.05 1.78 -6.95
CA THR A 36 8.95 0.96 -7.50
C THR A 36 8.99 -0.49 -7.02
N VAL A 37 10.08 -0.87 -6.33
CA VAL A 37 10.24 -2.17 -5.67
C VAL A 37 10.38 -1.95 -4.17
N ASN A 38 9.64 -2.73 -3.40
CA ASN A 38 9.77 -2.67 -1.95
C ASN A 38 11.00 -3.46 -1.49
N LYS A 39 11.90 -2.83 -0.75
CA LYS A 39 13.15 -3.43 -0.28
C LYS A 39 13.42 -3.01 1.17
N CYS A 40 14.28 -3.74 1.85
CA CYS A 40 14.85 -3.30 3.12
C CYS A 40 15.61 -1.97 2.90
N SER A 41 15.31 -0.93 3.68
CA SER A 41 16.05 0.34 3.64
C SER A 41 17.37 0.25 4.41
N GLY A 42 17.40 -0.57 5.47
CA GLY A 42 18.48 -0.58 6.45
C GLY A 42 18.37 0.52 7.51
N PHE A 43 17.34 1.36 7.44
CA PHE A 43 17.07 2.39 8.45
C PHE A 43 16.36 1.78 9.66
N ASP A 44 16.70 2.31 10.82
CA ASP A 44 16.11 1.91 12.10
C ASP A 44 14.72 2.56 12.21
N LYS A 45 13.73 1.76 12.58
CA LYS A 45 12.33 2.20 12.77
C LYS A 45 12.17 3.38 13.74
N LYS A 46 13.15 3.63 14.62
CA LYS A 46 13.12 4.76 15.56
C LYS A 46 13.24 6.13 14.91
N TYR A 47 13.61 6.20 13.63
CA TYR A 47 13.81 7.45 12.89
C TYR A 47 12.73 7.71 11.83
N LEU A 48 11.61 6.97 11.84
CA LEU A 48 10.53 7.09 10.85
C LEU A 48 9.83 8.45 10.77
N GLN A 49 10.10 9.36 11.71
CA GLN A 49 9.47 10.68 11.77
C GLN A 49 10.20 11.75 10.96
N ASP A 50 11.43 11.46 10.51
CA ASP A 50 12.18 12.38 9.68
C ASP A 50 12.01 11.98 8.21
N ILE A 51 11.43 12.87 7.39
CA ILE A 51 11.49 12.71 5.93
C ILE A 51 12.97 12.75 5.55
N TYR A 52 13.53 11.61 5.17
CA TYR A 52 14.92 11.54 4.73
C TYR A 52 15.14 12.43 3.51
N ASP A 53 15.91 13.51 3.68
CA ASP A 53 16.26 14.50 2.65
C ASP A 53 17.69 14.32 2.09
N GLY A 54 18.38 13.26 2.51
CA GLY A 54 19.75 12.94 2.11
C GLY A 54 19.88 12.41 0.67
N PRO A 55 21.12 12.25 0.16
CA PRO A 55 21.37 11.72 -1.17
C PRO A 55 20.70 10.34 -1.32
N TRP A 56 19.84 10.25 -2.34
CA TRP A 56 18.91 9.15 -2.58
C TRP A 56 19.51 7.76 -2.29
N LEU A 57 18.99 7.13 -1.21
CA LEU A 57 18.97 5.69 -0.97
C LEU A 57 20.29 4.94 -1.24
N THR A 58 21.40 5.41 -0.68
CA THR A 58 22.55 4.52 -0.46
C THR A 58 22.15 3.55 0.66
N PHE A 59 21.51 2.46 0.26
CA PHE A 59 21.05 1.35 1.10
C PHE A 59 22.21 0.57 1.76
N GLU A 60 23.26 1.26 2.21
CA GLU A 60 24.49 0.65 2.74
C GLU A 60 24.23 -0.23 3.96
N LYS A 61 23.20 0.12 4.74
CA LYS A 61 22.75 -0.66 5.90
C LYS A 61 21.67 -1.69 5.57
N SER A 62 21.24 -1.78 4.32
CA SER A 62 20.20 -2.73 3.92
C SER A 62 20.74 -4.15 3.95
N CYS A 63 19.89 -5.09 4.42
CA CYS A 63 20.17 -6.51 4.27
C CYS A 63 19.90 -7.06 2.85
N GLY A 64 19.52 -6.20 1.90
CA GLY A 64 19.30 -6.56 0.50
C GLY A 64 17.99 -7.31 0.22
N LYS A 65 17.16 -7.59 1.23
CA LYS A 65 15.87 -8.27 1.03
C LYS A 65 14.90 -7.44 0.21
N ILE A 66 14.34 -8.07 -0.81
CA ILE A 66 13.13 -7.61 -1.49
C ILE A 66 11.93 -8.01 -0.64
N LEU A 67 11.06 -7.05 -0.36
CA LEU A 67 9.96 -7.18 0.58
C LEU A 67 8.61 -7.24 -0.16
N PRO A 68 7.58 -7.86 0.46
CA PRO A 68 6.21 -7.75 -0.03
C PRO A 68 5.77 -6.28 -0.15
N THR A 69 4.92 -5.96 -1.11
CA THR A 69 4.49 -4.58 -1.35
C THR A 69 3.71 -3.94 -0.20
N ASN A 70 3.14 -4.73 0.70
CA ASN A 70 2.46 -4.27 1.92
C ASN A 70 3.39 -4.25 3.15
N ALA A 71 4.63 -4.71 3.03
CA ALA A 71 5.55 -4.79 4.15
C ALA A 71 6.12 -3.41 4.47
N ARG A 72 5.87 -2.94 5.70
CA ARG A 72 6.43 -1.70 6.25
C ARG A 72 7.82 -1.90 6.85
N TYR A 73 8.09 -3.12 7.32
CA TYR A 73 9.30 -3.51 8.01
C TYR A 73 9.90 -4.76 7.39
N CYS A 74 11.22 -4.85 7.40
CA CYS A 74 11.97 -6.02 6.97
C CYS A 74 11.82 -7.13 8.02
N TYR A 75 11.19 -8.24 7.64
CA TYR A 75 11.05 -9.43 8.48
C TYR A 75 12.39 -10.16 8.76
N SER A 76 13.48 -9.74 8.13
CA SER A 76 14.80 -10.36 8.29
C SER A 76 15.72 -9.60 9.24
N CYS A 77 15.65 -8.27 9.28
CA CYS A 77 16.58 -7.45 10.08
C CYS A 77 15.89 -6.33 10.87
N ASN A 78 14.56 -6.27 10.83
CA ASN A 78 13.73 -5.32 11.57
C ASN A 78 13.92 -3.84 11.20
N SER A 79 14.67 -3.56 10.12
CA SER A 79 14.76 -2.25 9.50
C SER A 79 13.45 -1.88 8.80
N THR A 80 13.30 -0.61 8.44
CA THR A 80 12.17 -0.14 7.65
C THR A 80 12.27 -0.57 6.19
N SER A 81 11.17 -0.38 5.46
CA SER A 81 11.07 -0.68 4.04
C SER A 81 11.21 0.59 3.19
N THR A 82 11.61 0.48 1.93
CA THR A 82 11.65 1.63 1.01
C THR A 82 10.29 2.29 0.86
N PHE A 83 9.21 1.52 0.92
CA PHE A 83 7.87 2.06 0.75
C PHE A 83 7.40 2.90 1.93
N ILE A 84 7.81 2.58 3.17
CA ILE A 84 7.48 3.44 4.31
C ILE A 84 8.35 4.71 4.32
N GLU A 85 9.65 4.58 4.04
CA GLU A 85 10.59 5.72 4.02
C GLU A 85 10.25 6.74 2.93
N CYS A 86 9.70 6.30 1.80
CA CYS A 86 9.30 7.17 0.70
C CYS A 86 7.80 7.53 0.71
N GLY A 87 7.07 7.22 1.77
CA GLY A 87 5.65 7.58 1.90
C GLY A 87 4.69 6.88 0.94
N HIS A 88 5.10 5.75 0.33
CA HIS A 88 4.17 4.87 -0.38
C HIS A 88 3.24 4.13 0.58
N LEU A 89 3.74 3.80 1.77
CA LEU A 89 2.94 3.26 2.88
C LEU A 89 3.03 4.21 4.07
N VAL A 90 1.90 4.43 4.72
CA VAL A 90 1.83 5.03 6.07
C VAL A 90 2.03 3.95 7.13
N HIS A 91 2.19 4.32 8.41
CA HIS A 91 2.15 3.35 9.50
C HIS A 91 0.85 2.54 9.50
N HIS A 92 0.88 1.31 10.02
CA HIS A 92 -0.31 0.47 9.98
C HIS A 92 -1.42 1.04 10.85
N GLU A 93 -1.05 1.61 12.00
CA GLU A 93 -1.96 2.27 12.93
C GLU A 93 -2.69 3.45 12.25
N GLU A 94 -1.97 4.28 11.51
CA GLU A 94 -2.51 5.41 10.75
C GLU A 94 -3.45 4.95 9.63
N GLU A 95 -3.07 3.89 8.90
CA GLU A 95 -3.95 3.27 7.89
C GLU A 95 -5.26 2.78 8.52
N MET A 96 -5.17 2.09 9.65
CA MET A 96 -6.34 1.54 10.33
C MET A 96 -7.25 2.63 10.89
N GLU A 97 -6.69 3.73 11.39
CA GLU A 97 -7.47 4.89 11.84
C GLU A 97 -8.22 5.53 10.67
N TYR A 98 -7.55 5.73 9.54
CA TYR A 98 -8.17 6.25 8.33
C TYR A 98 -9.32 5.35 7.83
N LEU A 99 -9.10 4.03 7.79
CA LEU A 99 -10.12 3.08 7.34
C LEU A 99 -11.34 3.06 8.25
N LYS A 100 -11.15 3.10 9.57
CA LYS A 100 -12.26 3.24 10.54
C LYS A 100 -13.07 4.50 10.29
N GLY A 101 -12.40 5.62 9.97
CA GLY A 101 -13.05 6.86 9.60
C GLY A 101 -13.89 6.74 8.33
N LEU A 102 -13.44 5.99 7.33
CA LEU A 102 -14.22 5.74 6.11
C LEU A 102 -15.44 4.86 6.38
N ASP A 103 -15.31 3.80 7.18
CA ASP A 103 -16.43 2.92 7.53
C ASP A 103 -17.49 3.63 8.38
N ALA A 104 -17.07 4.55 9.25
CA ALA A 104 -17.98 5.40 10.03
C ALA A 104 -18.77 6.38 9.14
N ASN A 105 -18.24 6.75 7.97
CA ASN A 105 -18.86 7.68 7.01
C ASN A 105 -19.56 6.98 5.84
N LYS A 106 -19.52 5.64 5.76
CA LYS A 106 -20.42 4.90 4.87
C LYS A 106 -21.82 4.95 5.47
N GLU A 107 -22.67 5.83 4.95
CA GLU A 107 -24.11 5.58 5.01
C GLU A 107 -24.33 4.14 4.53
N ARG A 108 -24.87 3.28 5.39
CA ARG A 108 -25.35 1.97 4.95
C ARG A 108 -26.52 2.26 4.03
N THR A 109 -26.28 2.39 2.73
CA THR A 109 -27.35 2.23 1.76
C THR A 109 -27.82 0.78 1.90
N PRO A 110 -29.07 0.53 2.33
CA PRO A 110 -29.62 -0.81 2.24
C PRO A 110 -29.48 -1.23 0.77
N LEU A 111 -29.02 -2.46 0.50
CA LEU A 111 -29.15 -3.04 -0.83
C LEU A 111 -30.60 -2.83 -1.25
N ASN A 112 -30.80 -2.11 -2.36
CA ASN A 112 -32.15 -1.92 -2.84
C ASN A 112 -32.69 -3.29 -3.31
N ARG A 113 -34.01 -3.40 -3.48
CA ARG A 113 -34.64 -4.68 -3.82
C ARG A 113 -34.15 -5.24 -5.16
N ASP A 114 -33.80 -4.37 -6.10
CA ASP A 114 -33.32 -4.74 -7.43
C ASP A 114 -31.90 -5.32 -7.34
N ASP A 115 -31.01 -4.69 -6.56
CA ASP A 115 -29.65 -5.18 -6.29
C ASP A 115 -29.69 -6.55 -5.57
N TYR A 116 -30.62 -6.74 -4.64
CA TYR A 116 -30.79 -8.03 -3.93
C TYR A 116 -31.27 -9.13 -4.87
N ASN A 117 -32.24 -8.84 -5.74
CA ASN A 117 -32.76 -9.80 -6.71
C ASN A 117 -31.69 -10.22 -7.72
N GLU A 118 -30.84 -9.28 -8.17
CA GLU A 118 -29.72 -9.58 -9.07
C GLU A 118 -28.71 -10.51 -8.38
N LEU A 119 -28.28 -10.17 -7.15
CA LEU A 119 -27.32 -10.98 -6.39
C LEU A 119 -27.86 -12.36 -5.97
N SER A 120 -29.17 -12.48 -5.71
CA SER A 120 -29.84 -13.76 -5.47
C SER A 120 -29.89 -14.62 -6.73
N SER A 121 -30.20 -14.02 -7.89
CA SER A 121 -30.29 -14.73 -9.17
C SER A 121 -28.94 -15.33 -9.63
N ILE A 122 -27.82 -14.74 -9.19
CA ILE A 122 -26.46 -15.25 -9.44
C ILE A 122 -25.88 -16.08 -8.28
N GLY A 123 -26.69 -16.38 -7.25
CA GLY A 123 -26.33 -17.28 -6.16
C GLY A 123 -25.31 -16.76 -5.15
N LEU A 124 -25.06 -15.44 -5.12
CA LEU A 124 -24.09 -14.83 -4.21
C LEU A 124 -24.65 -14.58 -2.79
N ILE A 125 -25.98 -14.54 -2.65
CA ILE A 125 -26.66 -14.36 -1.38
C ILE A 125 -27.86 -15.31 -1.26
N GLY A 126 -28.11 -15.84 -0.06
CA GLY A 126 -29.20 -16.78 0.19
C GLY A 126 -30.56 -16.08 0.24
N ASN A 127 -31.57 -16.66 -0.41
CA ASN A 127 -32.95 -16.20 -0.36
C ASN A 127 -33.44 -16.15 1.10
N GLN A 128 -33.77 -14.95 1.59
CA GLN A 128 -34.54 -14.81 2.82
C GLN A 128 -36.00 -15.17 2.53
N ASN A 129 -36.37 -16.41 2.81
CA ASN A 129 -37.77 -16.78 3.02
C ASN A 129 -38.07 -16.62 4.51
N TYR A 130 -38.68 -15.49 4.88
CA TYR A 130 -39.57 -15.38 6.04
C TYR A 130 -40.77 -14.54 5.64
#